data_AF-A0A2A4JBN9-F1
#
_entry.id   AF-A0A2A4JBN9-F1
#
_cell.length_a   1.000
_cell.length_b   1.000
_cell.length_c   1.000
_cell.angle_alpha   90.00
_cell.angle_beta   90.00
_cell.angle_gamma   90.00
#
_symmetry.space_group_name_H-M   'P 1'
#
loop_
_entity.id
_entity.type
_entity.pdbx_description
1 polymer ?
#
loop_
_entity_poly.entity_id
_entity_poly.type
_entity_poly.pdbx_seq_one_letter_code
_entity_poly.pdbx_strand_id
1 'polypeptide(L)'
;MSHQLGRVVSVILQRYFGDIVQKVGDDLFTYGSKPIGLIVKTTGLPRSQVIDCLRTLLKFDLATFEPSANEVIADYKLIPDNVLLLIRYPRYLLQMKSKFGSEAELLVEELLQNATCTATVLLFTLAMKYKDDKEKNITILSLKDMFISLVTAGYIQQAPVAELKEGSEIPTLVPVATIVPDLDTRALFQAMNSGSISKIND
;
A
#
# COMPACT_ATOMS: atom_id res chain seq x y z
N MET A 1 17.88 4.44 19.41
CA MET A 1 16.58 4.84 18.85
C MET A 1 15.80 5.60 19.92
N SER A 2 15.15 6.72 19.61
CA SER A 2 14.50 7.58 20.62
C SER A 2 13.26 6.90 21.22
N HIS A 3 13.18 6.81 22.56
CA HIS A 3 12.03 6.25 23.28
C HIS A 3 10.70 6.94 22.93
N GLN A 4 10.74 8.22 22.60
CA GLN A 4 9.55 8.98 22.20
C GLN A 4 9.03 8.51 20.84
N LEU A 5 9.93 8.19 19.92
CA LEU A 5 9.57 7.73 18.58
C LEU A 5 8.87 6.37 18.64
N GLY A 6 9.39 5.44 19.45
CA GLY A 6 8.75 4.13 19.63
C GLY A 6 7.31 4.23 20.16
N ARG A 7 7.06 5.13 21.13
CA ARG A 7 5.71 5.35 21.65
C ARG A 7 4.75 5.89 20.58
N VAL A 8 5.22 6.82 19.75
CA VAL A 8 4.40 7.40 18.68
C VAL A 8 4.08 6.34 17.62
N VAL A 9 5.08 5.57 17.17
CA VAL A 9 4.89 4.47 16.20
C VAL A 9 3.90 3.44 16.72
N SER A 10 4.04 3.03 17.97
CA SER A 10 3.14 2.08 18.64
C SER A 10 1.68 2.56 18.62
N VAL A 11 1.43 3.81 19.01
CA VAL A 11 0.07 4.39 19.03
C VAL A 11 -0.53 4.53 17.62
N ILE A 12 0.28 4.86 16.61
CA ILE A 12 -0.19 4.94 15.23
C ILE A 12 -0.59 3.54 14.74
N LEU A 13 0.28 2.54 14.92
CA LEU A 13 -0.01 1.17 14.49
C LEU A 13 -1.28 0.63 15.17
N GLN A 14 -1.45 0.90 16.46
CA GLN A 14 -2.64 0.53 17.20
C GLN A 14 -3.91 1.18 16.61
N ARG A 15 -3.86 2.47 16.30
CA ARG A 15 -5.04 3.21 15.80
C ARG A 15 -5.47 2.79 14.39
N TYR A 16 -4.51 2.45 13.51
CA TYR A 16 -4.81 2.10 12.12
C TYR A 16 -5.05 0.60 11.91
N PHE A 17 -4.31 -0.27 12.61
CA PHE A 17 -4.30 -1.71 12.36
C PHE A 17 -4.68 -2.57 13.57
N GLY A 18 -4.79 -1.97 14.76
CA GLY A 18 -5.16 -2.65 16.00
C GLY A 18 -4.00 -3.26 16.79
N ASP A 19 -4.35 -3.86 17.92
CA ASP A 19 -3.39 -4.28 18.97
C ASP A 19 -2.44 -5.41 18.52
N ILE A 20 -2.87 -6.30 17.63
CA ILE A 20 -2.05 -7.43 17.18
C ILE A 20 -0.88 -6.94 16.32
N VAL A 21 -1.17 -6.03 15.39
CA VAL A 21 -0.15 -5.43 14.51
C VAL A 21 0.78 -4.52 15.31
N GLN A 22 0.24 -3.77 16.29
CA GLN A 22 1.05 -2.99 17.22
C GLN A 22 2.08 -3.86 17.95
N LYS A 23 1.69 -5.01 18.52
CA LYS A 23 2.63 -5.90 19.23
C LYS A 23 3.77 -6.40 18.35
N VAL A 24 3.46 -6.78 17.11
CA VAL A 24 4.48 -7.21 16.13
C VAL A 24 5.38 -6.03 15.74
N GLY A 25 4.80 -4.85 15.51
CA GLY A 25 5.54 -3.63 15.21
C GLY A 25 6.46 -3.18 16.35
N ASP A 26 6.00 -3.24 17.59
CA ASP A 26 6.79 -2.89 18.78
C ASP A 26 7.96 -3.86 18.99
N ASP A 27 7.76 -5.15 18.70
CA ASP A 27 8.85 -6.15 18.72
C ASP A 27 9.91 -5.83 17.64
N LEU A 28 9.48 -5.58 16.40
CA LEU A 28 10.37 -5.21 15.31
C LEU A 28 11.08 -3.87 15.57
N PHE A 29 10.42 -2.91 16.21
CA PHE A 29 11.00 -1.62 16.54
C PHE A 29 12.05 -1.73 17.66
N THR A 30 11.79 -2.56 18.67
CA THR A 30 12.65 -2.71 19.85
C THR A 30 13.92 -3.50 19.54
N TYR A 31 13.78 -4.56 18.76
CA TYR A 31 14.87 -5.51 18.52
C TYR A 31 15.47 -5.43 17.11
N GLY A 32 14.84 -4.71 16.17
CA GLY A 32 15.33 -4.53 14.81
C GLY A 32 14.93 -5.67 13.86
N SER A 33 15.83 -6.00 12.92
CA SER A 33 15.58 -7.02 11.90
C SER A 33 15.47 -8.42 12.50
N LYS A 34 14.37 -9.14 12.22
CA LYS A 34 14.12 -10.50 12.75
C LYS A 34 13.41 -11.42 11.76
N PRO A 35 13.69 -12.74 11.80
CA PRO A 35 12.92 -13.74 11.08
C PRO A 35 11.61 -14.08 11.81
N ILE A 36 10.62 -14.58 11.06
CA ILE A 36 9.28 -14.93 11.57
C ILE A 36 9.34 -15.83 12.81
N GLY A 37 10.27 -16.80 12.83
CA GLY A 37 10.41 -17.73 13.95
C GLY A 37 10.76 -17.05 15.28
N LEU A 38 11.55 -15.97 15.25
CA LEU A 38 11.90 -15.20 16.44
C LEU A 38 10.77 -14.25 16.84
N ILE A 39 10.06 -13.69 15.87
CA ILE A 39 8.89 -12.82 16.13
C ILE A 39 7.80 -13.62 16.85
N VAL A 40 7.50 -14.83 16.39
CA VAL A 40 6.52 -15.74 17.05
C VAL A 40 6.92 -16.04 18.49
N LYS A 41 8.21 -16.34 18.74
CA LYS A 41 8.71 -16.61 20.09
C LYS A 41 8.64 -15.40 21.01
N THR A 42 8.92 -14.20 20.50
CA THR A 42 8.97 -12.99 21.33
C THR A 42 7.58 -12.42 21.60
N THR A 43 6.70 -12.44 20.59
CA THR A 43 5.34 -11.90 20.70
C THR A 43 4.35 -12.87 21.36
N GLY A 44 4.64 -14.18 21.36
CA GLY A 44 3.74 -15.22 21.87
C GLY A 44 2.46 -15.40 21.03
N LEU A 45 2.41 -14.82 19.83
CA LEU A 45 1.27 -14.91 18.92
C LEU A 45 1.37 -16.16 18.02
N PRO A 46 0.24 -16.71 17.55
CA PRO A 46 0.27 -17.82 16.61
C PRO A 46 0.90 -17.39 15.28
N ARG A 47 1.63 -18.32 14.65
CA ARG A 47 2.36 -18.05 13.39
C ARG A 47 1.47 -17.48 12.28
N SER A 48 0.22 -17.92 12.18
CA SER A 48 -0.75 -17.40 11.20
C SER A 48 -0.99 -15.90 11.37
N GLN A 49 -1.26 -15.46 12.60
CA GLN A 49 -1.49 -14.03 12.89
C GLN A 49 -0.24 -13.19 12.61
N VAL A 50 0.96 -13.70 12.96
CA VAL A 50 2.21 -12.99 12.65
C VAL A 50 2.39 -12.82 11.14
N ILE A 51 2.11 -13.86 10.35
CA ILE A 51 2.17 -13.79 8.89
C ILE A 51 1.17 -12.77 8.34
N ASP A 52 -0.07 -12.75 8.84
CA ASP A 52 -1.09 -11.80 8.38
C ASP A 52 -0.76 -10.35 8.78
N CYS A 53 -0.17 -10.16 9.96
CA CYS A 53 0.33 -8.85 10.40
C CYS A 53 1.48 -8.37 9.51
N LEU A 54 2.48 -9.21 9.25
CA LEU A 54 3.60 -8.89 8.38
C LEU A 54 3.13 -8.60 6.95
N ARG A 55 2.19 -9.39 6.42
CA ARG A 55 1.60 -9.14 5.10
C ARG A 55 0.95 -7.76 5.04
N THR A 56 0.22 -7.37 6.08
CA THR A 56 -0.40 -6.04 6.17
C THR A 56 0.65 -4.93 6.23
N LEU A 57 1.67 -5.07 7.09
CA LEU A 57 2.74 -4.08 7.20
C LEU A 57 3.51 -3.90 5.89
N LEU A 58 3.78 -4.99 5.17
CA LEU A 58 4.42 -4.96 3.84
C LEU A 58 3.52 -4.32 2.80
N LYS A 59 2.20 -4.61 2.82
CA LYS A 59 1.24 -4.05 1.87
C LYS A 59 1.21 -2.52 1.93
N PHE A 60 1.31 -1.95 3.15
CA PHE A 60 1.34 -0.50 3.39
C PHE A 60 2.75 0.11 3.36
N ASP A 61 3.77 -0.67 2.95
CA ASP A 61 5.18 -0.24 2.92
C ASP A 61 5.70 0.28 4.28
N LEU A 62 5.18 -0.28 5.37
CA LEU A 62 5.57 0.08 6.74
C LEU A 62 6.73 -0.79 7.25
N ALA A 63 6.96 -1.92 6.59
CA ALA A 63 8.04 -2.84 6.88
C ALA A 63 8.74 -3.24 5.58
N THR A 64 10.00 -3.63 5.68
CA THR A 64 10.77 -4.24 4.61
C THR A 64 11.29 -5.60 5.04
N PHE A 65 11.76 -6.37 4.06
CA PHE A 65 12.42 -7.63 4.31
C PHE A 65 13.73 -7.67 3.53
N GLU A 66 14.75 -8.27 4.15
CA GLU A 66 16.07 -8.46 3.58
C GLU A 66 16.46 -9.94 3.75
N PRO A 67 17.23 -10.52 2.80
CA PRO A 67 17.76 -11.86 2.98
C PRO A 67 18.71 -11.89 4.17
N SER A 68 18.53 -12.87 5.07
CA SER A 68 19.47 -13.12 6.15
C SER A 68 20.80 -13.67 5.61
N ALA A 69 21.82 -13.77 6.46
CA ALA A 69 23.18 -14.17 6.06
C ALA A 69 23.27 -15.52 5.32
N ASN A 70 22.27 -16.39 5.48
CA ASN A 70 22.19 -17.69 4.80
C ASN A 70 21.35 -17.66 3.51
N GLU A 71 20.81 -16.52 3.10
CA GLU A 71 19.96 -16.28 1.90
C GLU A 71 18.67 -17.14 1.80
N VAL A 72 18.40 -17.98 2.80
CA VAL A 72 17.23 -18.89 2.89
C VAL A 72 16.10 -18.31 3.75
N ILE A 73 16.43 -17.43 4.71
CA ILE A 73 15.45 -16.88 5.66
C ILE A 73 15.38 -15.37 5.48
N ALA A 74 14.16 -14.82 5.39
CA ALA A 74 13.93 -13.39 5.32
C ALA A 74 13.87 -12.77 6.73
N ASP A 75 14.66 -11.72 6.93
CA ASP A 75 14.62 -10.89 8.12
C ASP A 75 13.74 -9.66 7.85
N TYR A 76 12.74 -9.47 8.69
CA TYR A 76 11.77 -8.38 8.59
C TYR A 76 12.20 -7.21 9.47
N LYS A 77 12.06 -6.00 8.95
CA LYS A 77 12.41 -4.76 9.63
C LYS A 77 11.28 -3.75 9.50
N LEU A 78 10.97 -3.05 10.59
CA LEU A 78 10.01 -1.95 10.55
C LEU A 78 10.69 -0.68 10.05
N ILE A 79 10.01 0.08 9.19
CA ILE A 79 10.40 1.43 8.77
C ILE A 79 9.56 2.44 9.56
N PRO A 80 10.08 2.97 10.68
CA PRO A 80 9.32 3.89 11.51
C PRO A 80 8.94 5.19 10.79
N ASP A 81 9.78 5.67 9.87
CA ASP A 81 9.54 6.91 9.13
C ASP A 81 8.27 6.81 8.28
N ASN A 82 8.06 5.66 7.62
CA ASN A 82 6.85 5.41 6.82
C ASN A 82 5.59 5.34 7.71
N VAL A 83 5.70 4.80 8.92
CA VAL A 83 4.59 4.81 9.89
C VAL A 83 4.21 6.24 10.28
N LEU A 84 5.19 7.14 10.45
CA LEU A 84 4.91 8.55 10.76
C LEU A 84 4.20 9.29 9.62
N LEU A 85 4.42 8.86 8.37
CA LEU A 85 3.75 9.44 7.19
C LEU A 85 2.23 9.17 7.20
N LEU A 86 1.74 8.15 7.91
CA LEU A 86 0.30 7.88 8.06
C LEU A 86 -0.44 9.09 8.66
N ILE A 87 0.18 9.79 9.61
CA ILE A 87 -0.40 11.01 10.22
C ILE A 87 -0.56 12.14 9.18
N ARG A 88 0.24 12.12 8.11
CA ARG A 88 0.22 13.16 7.07
C ARG A 88 -0.83 12.92 5.99
N TYR A 89 -1.52 11.78 5.99
CA TYR A 89 -2.54 11.44 4.98
C TYR A 89 -3.59 12.54 4.78
N PRO A 90 -4.17 13.16 5.84
CA PRO A 90 -5.14 14.23 5.66
C PRO A 90 -4.57 15.46 4.93
N ARG A 91 -3.27 15.74 5.09
CA ARG A 91 -2.61 16.85 4.39
C ARG A 91 -2.38 16.53 2.92
N TYR A 92 -2.07 15.28 2.58
CA TYR A 92 -1.95 14.85 1.18
C TYR A 92 -3.29 15.01 0.45
N LEU A 93 -4.38 14.58 1.07
CA LEU A 93 -5.73 14.73 0.51
C LEU A 93 -6.11 16.19 0.31
N LEU A 94 -5.88 17.05 1.30
CA LEU A 94 -6.15 18.49 1.20
C LEU A 94 -5.36 19.13 0.04
N GLN A 95 -4.09 18.75 -0.11
CA GLN A 95 -3.25 19.25 -1.20
C GLN A 95 -3.76 18.79 -2.57
N MET A 96 -4.20 17.54 -2.70
CA MET A 96 -4.78 17.02 -3.94
C MET A 96 -6.06 17.74 -4.30
N LYS A 97 -6.97 17.91 -3.33
CA LYS A 97 -8.21 18.67 -3.49
C LYS A 97 -7.95 20.10 -3.99
N SER A 98 -6.96 20.78 -3.39
CA SER A 98 -6.66 22.17 -3.74
C SER A 98 -6.02 22.34 -5.12
N LYS A 99 -5.27 21.35 -5.61
CA LYS A 99 -4.54 21.46 -6.89
C LYS A 99 -5.31 20.88 -8.08
N PHE A 100 -5.99 19.76 -7.86
CA PHE A 100 -6.60 18.96 -8.91
C PHE A 100 -8.12 18.75 -8.73
N GLY A 101 -8.69 19.30 -7.66
CA GLY A 101 -10.12 19.22 -7.39
C GLY A 101 -10.53 17.96 -6.63
N SER A 102 -11.85 17.83 -6.41
CA SER A 102 -12.44 16.79 -5.57
C SER A 102 -12.27 15.37 -6.17
N GLU A 103 -12.22 15.21 -7.49
CA GLU A 103 -12.04 13.89 -8.13
C GLU A 103 -10.67 13.30 -7.81
N ALA A 104 -9.61 14.12 -7.81
CA ALA A 104 -8.27 13.69 -7.45
C ALA A 104 -8.13 13.34 -5.98
N GLU A 105 -8.81 14.08 -5.09
CA GLU A 105 -8.87 13.77 -3.66
C GLU A 105 -9.43 12.35 -3.44
N LEU A 106 -10.55 12.03 -4.09
CA LEU A 106 -11.19 10.71 -4.00
C LEU A 106 -10.28 9.60 -4.53
N LEU A 107 -9.61 9.84 -5.65
CA LEU A 107 -8.70 8.87 -6.25
C LEU A 107 -7.53 8.56 -5.31
N VAL A 108 -6.89 9.58 -4.74
CA VAL A 108 -5.77 9.41 -3.82
C VAL A 108 -6.23 8.83 -2.49
N GLU A 109 -7.43 9.18 -2.01
CA GLU A 109 -8.01 8.57 -0.81
C GLU A 109 -8.17 7.05 -0.97
N GLU A 110 -8.76 6.61 -2.08
CA GLU A 110 -8.95 5.18 -2.35
C GLU A 110 -7.61 4.45 -2.48
N LEU A 111 -6.60 5.10 -3.07
CA LEU A 111 -5.25 4.56 -3.19
C LEU A 111 -4.59 4.42 -1.80
N LEU A 112 -4.68 5.45 -0.95
CA LEU A 112 -4.11 5.42 0.40
C LEU A 112 -4.79 4.39 1.31
N GLN A 113 -6.10 4.14 1.14
CA GLN A 113 -6.82 3.10 1.88
C GLN A 113 -6.43 1.69 1.45
N ASN A 114 -6.17 1.48 0.16
CA ASN A 114 -5.81 0.17 -0.39
C ASN A 114 -4.29 -0.10 -0.38
N ALA A 115 -3.47 0.95 -0.18
CA ALA A 115 -2.01 1.02 -0.27
C ALA A 115 -1.43 0.73 -1.65
N THR A 116 -1.71 -0.45 -2.20
CA THR A 116 -1.26 -0.92 -3.51
C THR A 116 -2.45 -1.48 -4.27
N CYS A 117 -2.59 -1.07 -5.52
CA CYS A 117 -3.71 -1.43 -6.37
C CYS A 117 -3.31 -1.26 -7.84
N THR A 118 -3.90 -2.05 -8.73
CA THR A 118 -3.78 -1.80 -10.18
C THR A 118 -4.65 -0.59 -10.55
N ALA A 119 -4.25 0.12 -11.61
CA ALA A 119 -4.98 1.30 -12.06
C ALA A 119 -6.42 0.95 -12.45
N THR A 120 -6.63 -0.20 -13.11
CA THR A 120 -7.96 -0.73 -13.45
C THR A 120 -8.85 -1.00 -12.23
N VAL A 121 -8.34 -1.66 -11.20
CA VAL A 121 -9.11 -1.96 -9.98
C VAL A 121 -9.43 -0.67 -9.21
N LEU A 122 -8.51 0.29 -9.17
CA LEU A 122 -8.73 1.60 -8.55
C LEU A 122 -9.88 2.34 -9.24
N LEU A 123 -9.82 2.48 -10.57
CA LEU A 123 -10.84 3.17 -11.37
C LEU A 123 -12.20 2.47 -11.28
N PHE A 124 -12.22 1.13 -11.33
CA PHE A 124 -13.45 0.36 -11.20
C PHE A 124 -14.08 0.52 -9.82
N THR A 125 -13.29 0.43 -8.74
CA THR A 125 -13.78 0.57 -7.36
C THR A 125 -14.40 1.94 -7.14
N LEU A 126 -13.75 3.00 -7.61
CA LEU A 126 -14.27 4.36 -7.57
C LEU A 126 -15.56 4.49 -8.37
N ALA A 127 -15.57 3.99 -9.60
CA ALA A 127 -16.73 4.12 -10.46
C ALA A 127 -17.94 3.31 -9.94
N MET A 128 -17.72 2.20 -9.24
CA MET A 128 -18.80 1.45 -8.56
C MET A 128 -19.29 2.17 -7.30
N LYS A 129 -18.38 2.70 -6.47
CA LYS A 129 -18.75 3.44 -5.25
C LYS A 129 -19.58 4.69 -5.56
N TYR A 130 -19.33 5.34 -6.69
CA TYR A 130 -19.99 6.60 -7.07
C TYR A 130 -21.01 6.45 -8.21
N LYS A 131 -21.37 5.22 -8.60
CA LYS A 131 -22.33 4.96 -9.69
C LYS A 131 -23.72 5.55 -9.41
N ASP A 132 -24.13 5.57 -8.15
CA ASP A 132 -25.45 6.05 -7.71
C ASP A 132 -25.43 7.52 -7.25
N ASP A 133 -24.26 8.15 -7.18
CA ASP A 133 -24.08 9.49 -6.63
C ASP A 133 -24.31 10.54 -7.74
N LYS A 134 -25.59 10.86 -7.96
CA LYS A 134 -26.07 11.76 -9.05
C LYS A 134 -25.47 13.17 -9.02
N GLU A 135 -24.91 13.61 -7.89
CA GLU A 135 -24.31 14.94 -7.76
C GLU A 135 -22.89 15.02 -8.33
N LYS A 136 -22.16 13.90 -8.44
CA LYS A 136 -20.74 13.93 -8.81
C LYS A 136 -20.43 13.55 -10.26
N ASN A 137 -21.38 12.99 -11.02
CA ASN A 137 -21.25 12.63 -12.46
C ASN A 137 -19.82 12.22 -12.86
N ILE A 138 -19.19 11.37 -12.04
CA ILE A 138 -17.79 11.01 -12.25
C ILE A 138 -17.73 10.09 -13.45
N THR A 139 -17.13 10.58 -14.53
CA THR A 139 -17.00 9.79 -15.75
C THR A 139 -15.69 9.02 -15.70
N ILE A 140 -15.69 7.74 -16.06
CA ILE A 140 -14.45 6.91 -16.07
C ILE A 140 -13.33 7.59 -16.89
N LEU A 141 -13.69 8.32 -17.94
CA LEU A 141 -12.77 9.10 -18.77
C LEU A 141 -12.10 10.23 -17.97
N SER A 142 -12.85 11.01 -17.18
CA SER A 142 -12.27 12.09 -16.36
C SER A 142 -11.34 11.52 -15.29
N LEU A 143 -11.71 10.40 -14.66
CA LEU A 143 -10.85 9.70 -13.70
C LEU A 143 -9.57 9.18 -14.35
N LYS A 144 -9.64 8.64 -15.57
CA LYS A 144 -8.47 8.17 -16.32
C LYS A 144 -7.53 9.34 -16.62
N ASP A 145 -8.05 10.45 -17.15
CA ASP A 145 -7.23 11.61 -17.50
C ASP A 145 -6.61 12.24 -16.24
N MET A 146 -7.35 12.23 -15.12
CA MET A 146 -6.87 12.68 -13.82
C MET A 146 -5.76 11.77 -13.28
N PHE A 147 -5.93 10.45 -13.39
CA PHE A 147 -4.92 9.48 -13.00
C PHE A 147 -3.61 9.68 -13.78
N ILE A 148 -3.70 9.83 -15.10
CA ILE A 148 -2.54 10.10 -15.97
C ILE A 148 -1.84 11.41 -15.56
N SER A 149 -2.61 12.44 -15.24
CA SER A 149 -2.07 13.73 -14.77
C SER A 149 -1.33 13.59 -13.43
N LEU A 150 -1.87 12.82 -12.49
CA LEU A 150 -1.25 12.58 -11.18
C LEU A 150 0.04 11.75 -11.28
N VAL A 151 0.05 10.75 -12.17
CA VAL A 151 1.24 9.95 -12.46
C VAL A 151 2.31 10.80 -13.14
N THR A 152 1.94 11.60 -14.13
CA THR A 152 2.87 12.48 -14.86
C THR A 152 3.46 13.56 -13.94
N ALA A 153 2.67 14.06 -12.99
CA ALA A 153 3.12 15.02 -11.98
C ALA A 153 3.94 14.38 -10.83
N GLY A 154 4.09 13.04 -10.82
CA GLY A 154 4.89 12.31 -9.84
C GLY A 154 4.25 12.19 -8.45
N TYR A 155 2.93 12.40 -8.33
CA TYR A 155 2.21 12.17 -7.05
C TYR A 155 1.87 10.70 -6.84
N ILE A 156 1.74 9.93 -7.93
CA ILE A 156 1.51 8.49 -7.92
C ILE A 156 2.69 7.83 -8.64
N GLN A 157 3.22 6.77 -8.05
CA GLN A 157 4.34 6.01 -8.59
C GLN A 157 4.04 4.52 -8.58
N GLN A 158 4.72 3.79 -9.46
CA GLN A 158 4.65 2.33 -9.49
C GLN A 158 5.31 1.73 -8.24
N ALA A 159 4.68 0.71 -7.66
CA ALA A 159 5.26 -0.03 -6.54
C ALA A 159 6.53 -0.78 -6.99
N PRO A 160 7.51 -1.01 -6.08
CA PRO A 160 8.70 -1.80 -6.38
C PRO A 160 8.34 -3.21 -6.87
N VAL A 161 9.07 -3.71 -7.85
CA VAL A 161 8.88 -5.06 -8.40
C VAL A 161 9.79 -6.04 -7.67
N ALA A 162 9.26 -7.21 -7.35
CA ALA A 162 9.99 -8.30 -6.73
C ALA A 162 10.83 -9.03 -7.79
N GLU A 163 12.17 -8.91 -7.71
CA GLU A 163 13.11 -9.63 -8.55
C GLU A 163 13.80 -10.74 -7.74
N LEU A 164 13.79 -11.96 -8.25
CA LEU A 164 14.53 -13.09 -7.67
C LEU A 164 15.94 -13.09 -8.25
N LYS A 165 16.94 -12.96 -7.38
CA LYS A 165 18.34 -13.16 -7.77
C LYS A 165 18.61 -14.65 -7.96
N GLU A 166 19.40 -15.01 -8.98
CA GLU A 166 19.83 -16.39 -9.19
C GLU A 166 20.53 -16.93 -7.94
N GLY A 167 19.95 -17.96 -7.31
CA GLY A 167 20.47 -18.59 -6.09
C GLY A 167 19.79 -18.16 -4.78
N SER A 168 18.94 -17.13 -4.78
CA SER A 168 18.18 -16.68 -3.60
C SER A 168 16.71 -17.10 -3.69
N GLU A 169 16.17 -17.70 -2.63
CA GLU A 169 14.73 -17.98 -2.50
C GLU A 169 13.93 -16.72 -2.09
N ILE A 170 14.63 -15.63 -1.76
CA ILE A 170 14.05 -14.38 -1.26
C ILE A 170 14.12 -13.32 -2.36
N PRO A 171 12.97 -12.74 -2.76
CA PRO A 171 12.95 -11.68 -3.76
C PRO A 171 13.54 -10.38 -3.19
N THR A 172 14.21 -9.61 -4.03
CA THR A 172 14.61 -8.23 -3.71
C THR A 172 13.61 -7.27 -4.34
N LEU A 173 13.15 -6.26 -3.59
CA LEU A 173 12.29 -5.23 -4.14
C LEU A 173 13.14 -4.19 -4.88
N VAL A 174 12.96 -4.10 -6.20
CA VAL A 174 13.68 -3.16 -7.06
C VAL A 174 12.74 -2.02 -7.46
N PRO A 175 13.13 -0.74 -7.25
CA PRO A 175 12.32 0.38 -7.68
C PRO A 175 12.30 0.45 -9.21
N VAL A 176 11.11 0.51 -9.79
CA VAL A 176 10.90 0.59 -11.25
C VAL A 176 10.48 2.02 -11.61
N ALA A 177 10.95 2.50 -12.76
CA ALA A 177 10.50 3.79 -13.28
C ALA A 177 8.99 3.76 -13.51
N THR A 178 8.29 4.80 -13.07
CA THR A 178 6.83 4.85 -13.22
C THR A 178 6.48 5.02 -14.69
N ILE A 179 5.92 3.97 -15.29
CA ILE A 179 5.38 4.00 -16.65
C ILE A 179 3.89 4.28 -16.53
N VAL A 180 3.37 5.19 -17.36
CA VAL A 180 1.92 5.42 -17.45
C VAL A 180 1.31 4.16 -18.09
N PRO A 181 0.47 3.39 -17.38
CA PRO A 181 -0.13 2.19 -17.94
C PRO A 181 -1.10 2.57 -19.07
N ASP A 182 -1.08 1.79 -20.15
CA ASP A 182 -2.04 1.97 -21.24
C ASP A 182 -3.40 1.39 -20.82
N LEU A 183 -4.21 2.25 -20.23
CA LEU A 183 -5.53 1.90 -19.69
C LEU A 183 -6.54 1.70 -20.81
N ASP A 184 -6.91 0.44 -21.06
CA ASP A 184 -7.84 0.08 -22.13
C ASP A 184 -9.30 0.40 -21.73
N THR A 185 -9.79 1.56 -22.16
CA THR A 185 -11.08 2.13 -21.71
C THR A 185 -12.27 1.23 -22.07
N ARG A 186 -12.19 0.49 -23.18
CA ARG A 186 -13.23 -0.44 -23.63
C ARG A 186 -13.39 -1.64 -22.68
N ALA A 187 -12.29 -2.17 -22.17
CA ALA A 187 -12.30 -3.27 -21.21
C ALA A 187 -12.93 -2.82 -19.88
N LEU A 188 -12.61 -1.59 -19.42
CA LEU A 188 -13.20 -1.01 -18.21
C LEU A 188 -14.72 -0.81 -18.31
N PHE A 189 -15.22 -0.32 -19.45
CA PHE A 189 -16.67 -0.21 -19.66
C PHE A 189 -17.38 -1.58 -19.70
N GLN A 190 -16.73 -2.60 -20.27
CA GLN A 190 -17.27 -3.96 -20.27
C GLN A 190 -17.27 -4.60 -18.87
N ALA A 191 -16.24 -4.37 -18.05
CA ALA A 191 -16.20 -4.80 -16.66
C ALA A 191 -17.27 -4.11 -15.80
N MET A 192 -17.51 -2.81 -16.03
CA MET A 192 -18.57 -2.07 -15.34
C MET A 192 -19.98 -2.62 -15.63
N ASN A 193 -20.23 -3.06 -16.87
CA ASN A 193 -21.52 -3.63 -17.26
C ASN A 193 -21.70 -5.09 -16.80
N SER A 194 -20.61 -5.83 -16.63
CA SER A 194 -20.64 -7.24 -16.21
C SER A 194 -20.45 -7.46 -14.71
N GLY A 195 -20.05 -6.42 -13.95
CA GLY A 195 -19.86 -6.50 -12.50
C GLY A 195 -18.69 -7.38 -12.06
N SER A 196 -17.77 -7.74 -12.97
CA SER A 196 -16.65 -8.64 -12.67
C SER A 196 -15.35 -8.18 -13.34
N ILE A 197 -14.29 -8.07 -12.55
CA ILE A 197 -12.95 -7.60 -12.95
C ILE A 197 -12.04 -8.75 -13.43
N SER A 198 -12.53 -10.00 -13.42
CA SER A 198 -11.73 -11.22 -13.59
C SER A 198 -10.97 -11.39 -14.92
N LYS A 199 -11.03 -10.42 -15.83
CA LYS A 199 -10.41 -10.48 -17.17
C LYS A 199 -9.48 -9.31 -17.52
N ILE A 200 -9.25 -8.35 -16.62
CA ILE A 200 -8.40 -7.20 -16.92
C ILE A 200 -7.09 -7.35 -16.15
N ASN A 201 -6.07 -7.86 -16.83
CA ASN A 201 -4.69 -7.73 -16.38
C ASN A 201 -4.12 -6.47 -17.04
N ASP A 202 -3.66 -5.54 -16.21
CA ASP A 202 -2.70 -4.49 -16.61
C ASP A 202 -1.27 -5.07 -16.55
#